data_AF-A0A3D4N3W6-F1
#
_entry.id   AF-A0A3D4N3W6-F1
#
_cell.length_a   1.000
_cell.length_b   1.000
_cell.length_c   1.000
_cell.angle_alpha   90.00
_cell.angle_beta   90.00
_cell.angle_gamma   90.00
#
_symmetry.space_group_name_H-M   'P 1'
#
loop_
_entity.id
_entity.type
_entity.pdbx_description
1 polymer ?
#
loop_
_entity_poly.entity_id
_entity_poly.type
_entity_poly.pdbx_seq_one_letter_code
_entity_poly.pdbx_strand_id
1 'polypeptide(L)'
;RLKGEGKARYLGFSSHEPLIAQRAAQSGLVDVIMFSMNPAFDALGNIFPDNVEQESQKRMHDLSKTDSQSVLAQRKDFYAACEQEDIGLVAMKPFAGGWLLSTRKLKHPPTSTQCLEFLLDQKVVSTVVPGAKNTDELADVLRYFESSAEQRDFSNILAMNDWDLGKSCMYCNHCLPCPVSINIGETIRLLDQGLQKLTGEVKDAYRKLEVKAGQCISCGACVKRCPFGINPMQRMYDAKALFGM
;
A
#
# COMPACT_ATOMS: atom_id res chain seq x y z
N ARG A 1 -9.31 27.82 -9.53
CA ARG A 1 -8.93 28.20 -10.91
C ARG A 1 -9.34 27.15 -11.94
N LEU A 2 -8.76 25.94 -11.98
CA LEU A 2 -9.03 24.95 -13.03
C LEU A 2 -10.51 24.56 -13.20
N LYS A 3 -11.25 24.41 -12.10
CA LYS A 3 -12.72 24.23 -12.12
C LYS A 3 -13.45 25.42 -12.76
N GLY A 4 -13.14 26.64 -12.33
CA GLY A 4 -13.75 27.86 -12.88
C GLY A 4 -13.40 28.13 -14.35
N GLU A 5 -12.26 27.63 -14.83
CA GLU A 5 -11.88 27.66 -16.26
C GLU A 5 -12.50 26.50 -17.07
N GLY A 6 -13.27 25.59 -16.45
CA GLY A 6 -13.87 24.42 -17.11
C GLY A 6 -12.88 23.32 -17.51
N LYS A 7 -11.61 23.42 -17.09
CA LYS A 7 -10.55 22.44 -17.43
C LYS A 7 -10.54 21.19 -16.55
N ALA A 8 -11.19 21.27 -15.39
CA ALA A 8 -11.36 20.15 -14.48
C ALA A 8 -12.80 20.17 -13.94
N ARG A 9 -13.44 19.01 -13.86
CA ARG A 9 -14.77 18.87 -13.23
C ARG A 9 -14.64 18.67 -11.71
N TYR A 10 -13.62 17.92 -11.30
CA TYR A 10 -13.32 17.59 -9.91
C TYR A 10 -11.83 17.81 -9.62
N LEU A 11 -11.51 18.06 -8.35
CA LEU A 11 -10.17 18.21 -7.81
C LEU A 11 -9.91 17.01 -6.90
N GLY A 12 -8.88 16.23 -7.26
CA GLY A 12 -8.42 15.09 -6.48
C GLY A 12 -7.19 15.40 -5.65
N PHE A 13 -7.05 14.71 -4.53
CA PHE A 13 -5.83 14.68 -3.72
C PHE A 13 -5.37 13.24 -3.51
N SER A 14 -4.07 13.02 -3.27
CA SER A 14 -3.57 11.68 -2.94
C SER A 14 -2.54 11.74 -1.81
N SER A 15 -2.62 10.76 -0.91
CA SER A 15 -1.74 10.66 0.25
C SER A 15 -1.59 9.20 0.69
N HIS A 16 -0.55 8.95 1.47
CA HIS A 16 -0.33 7.71 2.22
C HIS A 16 -0.54 7.91 3.73
N GLU A 17 -0.67 9.17 4.16
CA GLU A 17 -0.65 9.61 5.54
C GLU A 17 -2.05 10.04 5.98
N PRO A 18 -2.67 9.34 6.95
CA PRO A 18 -4.06 9.57 7.34
C PRO A 18 -4.34 11.01 7.77
N LEU A 19 -3.48 11.59 8.62
CA LEU A 19 -3.67 12.96 9.13
C LEU A 19 -3.63 14.03 8.02
N ILE A 20 -2.80 13.83 7.00
CA ILE A 20 -2.74 14.75 5.85
C ILE A 20 -3.99 14.57 4.98
N ALA A 21 -4.42 13.32 4.76
CA ALA A 21 -5.61 13.02 3.98
C ALA A 21 -6.88 13.55 4.66
N GLN A 22 -6.99 13.46 5.98
CA GLN A 22 -8.08 14.02 6.77
C GLN A 22 -8.17 15.54 6.65
N ARG A 23 -7.04 16.24 6.77
CA ARG A 23 -7.01 17.69 6.54
C ARG A 23 -7.41 18.07 5.12
N ALA A 24 -7.07 17.25 4.13
CA ALA A 24 -7.52 17.48 2.77
C ALA A 24 -9.04 17.30 2.64
N ALA A 25 -9.61 16.24 3.22
CA ALA A 25 -11.06 16.01 3.23
C ALA A 25 -11.82 17.19 3.84
N GLN A 26 -11.38 17.67 5.00
CA GLN A 26 -11.99 18.77 5.75
C GLN A 26 -11.71 20.17 5.18
N SER A 27 -10.94 20.27 4.08
CA SER A 27 -10.55 21.57 3.53
C SER A 27 -11.65 22.26 2.73
N GLY A 28 -12.67 21.53 2.27
CA GLY A 28 -13.66 22.00 1.30
C GLY A 28 -13.08 22.28 -0.10
N LEU A 29 -11.85 21.82 -0.40
CA LEU A 29 -11.16 22.08 -1.67
C LEU A 29 -11.11 20.88 -2.62
N VAL A 30 -11.33 19.66 -2.11
CA VAL A 30 -11.19 18.40 -2.86
C VAL A 30 -12.53 17.70 -2.93
N ASP A 31 -12.74 16.93 -4.00
CA ASP A 31 -13.97 16.12 -4.17
C ASP A 31 -13.68 14.62 -4.01
N VAL A 32 -12.42 14.21 -4.16
CA VAL A 32 -12.01 12.82 -4.17
C VAL A 32 -10.60 12.68 -3.60
N ILE A 33 -10.37 11.63 -2.83
CA ILE A 33 -9.05 11.33 -2.28
C ILE A 33 -8.61 9.93 -2.70
N MET A 34 -7.46 9.82 -3.36
CA MET A 34 -6.82 8.54 -3.62
C MET A 34 -5.89 8.17 -2.47
N PHE A 35 -6.21 7.10 -1.75
CA PHE A 35 -5.53 6.71 -0.52
C PHE A 35 -5.08 5.25 -0.56
N SER A 36 -3.95 4.95 0.09
CA SER A 36 -3.38 3.60 0.12
C SER A 36 -4.16 2.70 1.06
N MET A 37 -5.01 1.84 0.52
CA MET A 37 -5.88 0.93 1.28
C MET A 37 -5.69 -0.51 0.82
N ASN A 38 -5.63 -1.44 1.78
CA ASN A 38 -5.61 -2.87 1.52
C ASN A 38 -5.93 -3.67 2.79
N PRO A 39 -6.32 -4.95 2.66
CA PRO A 39 -6.56 -5.85 3.79
C PRO A 39 -5.58 -5.74 4.96
N ALA A 40 -4.27 -5.77 4.70
CA ALA A 40 -3.30 -5.77 5.79
C ALA A 40 -3.17 -4.41 6.52
N PHE A 41 -3.56 -3.29 5.91
CA PHE A 41 -3.60 -1.98 6.58
C PHE A 41 -4.95 -1.67 7.21
N ASP A 42 -6.03 -2.30 6.75
CA ASP A 42 -7.40 -1.87 7.05
C ASP A 42 -8.27 -2.97 7.73
N ALA A 43 -7.92 -4.25 7.61
CA ALA A 43 -8.70 -5.35 8.23
C ALA A 43 -8.62 -5.35 9.76
N LEU A 44 -7.55 -4.81 10.34
CA LEU A 44 -7.40 -4.67 11.79
C LEU A 44 -8.41 -3.66 12.40
N GLY A 45 -9.07 -2.84 11.57
CA GLY A 45 -10.11 -1.90 12.01
C GLY A 45 -11.47 -2.55 12.30
N ASN A 46 -11.77 -3.71 11.71
CA ASN A 46 -13.08 -4.37 11.81
C ASN A 46 -13.22 -5.31 13.02
N ILE A 47 -12.16 -5.53 13.79
CA ILE A 47 -12.15 -6.46 14.94
C ILE A 47 -12.79 -5.84 16.20
N PHE A 48 -13.08 -4.53 16.19
CA PHE A 48 -13.80 -3.86 17.28
C PHE A 48 -15.10 -3.26 16.76
N PRO A 49 -16.19 -4.05 16.69
CA PRO A 49 -17.52 -3.49 16.91
C PRO A 49 -17.53 -2.81 18.29
N ASP A 50 -18.30 -1.74 18.44
CA ASP A 50 -18.34 -0.82 19.60
C ASP A 50 -18.63 -1.46 20.98
N ASN A 51 -18.60 -2.78 21.13
CA ASN A 51 -19.09 -3.52 22.30
C ASN A 51 -18.15 -4.64 22.82
N VAL A 52 -16.83 -4.46 22.85
CA VAL A 52 -15.96 -5.38 23.62
C VAL A 52 -14.94 -4.61 24.44
N GLU A 53 -15.42 -3.97 25.50
CA GLU A 53 -14.57 -3.56 26.61
C GLU A 53 -14.09 -4.81 27.40
N GLN A 54 -12.83 -4.77 27.83
CA GLN A 54 -12.21 -5.45 29.00
C GLN A 54 -11.25 -6.64 28.81
N GLU A 55 -11.23 -7.43 27.73
CA GLU A 55 -10.30 -8.60 27.70
C GLU A 55 -8.98 -8.41 26.91
N SER A 56 -8.87 -7.36 26.09
CA SER A 56 -7.68 -7.13 25.24
C SER A 56 -6.48 -6.49 25.96
N GLN A 57 -6.64 -6.03 27.20
CA GLN A 57 -5.59 -5.33 27.97
C GLN A 57 -4.41 -6.22 28.38
N LYS A 58 -4.53 -7.56 28.36
CA LYS A 58 -3.47 -8.47 28.84
C LYS A 58 -2.39 -8.83 27.81
N ARG A 59 -2.56 -8.52 26.52
CA ARG A 59 -1.54 -8.81 25.47
C ARG A 59 -0.88 -7.54 24.91
N MET A 60 -0.77 -6.52 25.76
CA MET A 60 -0.46 -5.14 25.37
C MET A 60 1.03 -4.75 25.53
N HIS A 61 1.93 -5.69 25.85
CA HIS A 61 3.24 -5.30 26.41
C HIS A 61 4.52 -5.53 25.60
N ASP A 62 4.47 -5.98 24.33
CA ASP A 62 5.73 -6.31 23.62
C ASP A 62 5.89 -5.82 22.18
N LEU A 63 5.12 -4.82 21.74
CA LEU A 63 5.30 -4.21 20.40
C LEU A 63 5.53 -2.71 20.52
N SER A 64 6.77 -2.28 20.78
CA SER A 64 7.13 -0.86 20.67
C SER A 64 7.70 -0.55 19.28
N LYS A 65 6.93 0.23 18.50
CA LYS A 65 7.35 1.43 17.74
C LYS A 65 6.16 1.91 16.90
N THR A 66 5.59 3.04 17.31
CA THR A 66 4.32 3.64 16.85
C THR A 66 3.14 2.69 17.01
N ASP A 67 2.39 2.90 18.09
CA ASP A 67 1.22 2.11 18.48
C ASP A 67 0.32 1.81 17.26
N SER A 68 0.32 0.56 16.77
CA SER A 68 -0.47 0.16 15.60
C SER A 68 -1.95 0.49 15.78
N GLN A 69 -2.43 0.53 17.04
CA GLN A 69 -3.77 0.97 17.38
C GLN A 69 -3.97 2.46 17.06
N SER A 70 -2.98 3.31 17.34
CA SER A 70 -3.03 4.75 17.01
C SER A 70 -3.07 5.01 15.50
N VAL A 71 -2.36 4.22 14.68
CA VAL A 71 -2.36 4.35 13.22
C VAL A 71 -3.71 3.92 12.64
N LEU A 72 -4.29 2.83 13.16
CA LEU A 72 -5.61 2.36 12.76
C LEU A 72 -6.70 3.35 13.18
N ALA A 73 -6.61 3.92 14.38
CA ALA A 73 -7.52 4.96 14.85
C ALA A 73 -7.49 6.18 13.92
N GLN A 74 -6.30 6.65 13.52
CA GLN A 74 -6.19 7.77 12.58
C GLN A 74 -6.78 7.46 11.19
N ARG A 75 -6.70 6.21 10.72
CA ARG A 75 -7.35 5.79 9.47
C ARG A 75 -8.87 5.80 9.61
N LYS A 76 -9.41 5.30 10.73
CA LYS A 76 -10.86 5.35 11.02
C LYS A 76 -11.36 6.79 11.10
N ASP A 77 -10.66 7.67 11.81
CA ASP A 77 -11.01 9.09 11.92
C ASP A 77 -10.99 9.78 10.55
N PHE A 78 -10.02 9.43 9.71
CA PHE A 78 -9.95 9.91 8.33
C PHE A 78 -11.15 9.43 7.49
N TYR A 79 -11.52 8.14 7.57
CA TYR A 79 -12.68 7.60 6.85
C TYR A 79 -13.98 8.24 7.33
N ALA A 80 -14.17 8.40 8.64
CA ALA A 80 -15.32 9.10 9.20
C ALA A 80 -15.40 10.56 8.71
N ALA A 81 -14.27 11.27 8.63
CA ALA A 81 -14.23 12.61 8.07
C ALA A 81 -14.61 12.64 6.57
N CYS A 82 -14.22 11.62 5.79
CA CYS A 82 -14.63 11.54 4.40
C CYS A 82 -16.14 11.32 4.26
N GLU A 83 -16.73 10.50 5.12
CA GLU A 83 -18.19 10.30 5.13
C GLU A 83 -18.94 11.59 5.52
N GLN A 84 -18.45 12.32 6.51
CA GLN A 84 -19.05 13.58 6.97
C GLN A 84 -18.99 14.69 5.91
N GLU A 85 -17.89 14.75 5.17
CA GLU A 85 -17.62 15.80 4.17
C GLU A 85 -18.03 15.39 2.74
N ASP A 86 -18.70 14.24 2.57
CA ASP A 86 -19.11 13.67 1.27
C ASP A 86 -17.94 13.51 0.27
N ILE A 87 -16.82 12.99 0.76
CA ILE A 87 -15.61 12.75 -0.03
C ILE A 87 -15.51 11.27 -0.42
N GLY A 88 -15.51 11.00 -1.72
CA GLY A 88 -15.28 9.66 -2.25
C GLY A 88 -13.81 9.24 -2.15
N LEU A 89 -13.55 8.00 -1.73
CA LEU A 89 -12.21 7.41 -1.74
C LEU A 89 -11.94 6.56 -2.99
N VAL A 90 -10.75 6.76 -3.55
CA VAL A 90 -10.15 5.89 -4.57
C VAL A 90 -9.09 5.04 -3.88
N ALA A 91 -9.40 3.77 -3.64
CA ALA A 91 -8.48 2.86 -2.95
C ALA A 91 -7.35 2.44 -3.90
N MET A 92 -6.11 2.86 -3.61
CA MET A 92 -4.91 2.43 -4.33
C MET A 92 -4.15 1.37 -3.54
N LYS A 93 -3.37 0.55 -4.28
CA LYS A 93 -2.56 -0.56 -3.77
C LYS A 93 -3.36 -1.69 -3.10
N PRO A 94 -4.46 -2.16 -3.72
CA PRO A 94 -5.29 -3.20 -3.12
C PRO A 94 -4.55 -4.50 -2.81
N PHE A 95 -3.44 -4.77 -3.51
CA PHE A 95 -2.66 -6.01 -3.38
C PHE A 95 -1.32 -5.83 -2.64
N ALA A 96 -1.06 -4.66 -2.05
CA ALA A 96 0.17 -4.38 -1.30
C ALA A 96 1.47 -4.74 -2.08
N GLY A 97 1.56 -4.31 -3.34
CA GLY A 97 2.70 -4.63 -4.21
C GLY A 97 2.80 -6.12 -4.61
N GLY A 98 1.68 -6.85 -4.54
CA GLY A 98 1.59 -8.29 -4.81
C GLY A 98 1.84 -9.17 -3.58
N TRP A 99 2.13 -8.58 -2.43
CA TRP A 99 2.40 -9.33 -1.19
C TRP A 99 1.18 -10.13 -0.73
N LEU A 100 -0.02 -9.52 -0.78
CA LEU A 100 -1.27 -10.15 -0.34
C LEU A 100 -1.65 -11.38 -1.17
N LEU A 101 -1.23 -11.43 -2.43
CA LEU A 101 -1.54 -12.54 -3.33
C LEU A 101 -0.46 -13.63 -3.32
N SER A 102 0.60 -13.46 -2.52
CA SER A 102 1.78 -14.31 -2.59
C SER A 102 1.71 -15.50 -1.65
N THR A 103 1.65 -16.71 -2.21
CA THR A 103 1.79 -17.97 -1.46
C THR A 103 3.15 -18.17 -0.80
N ARG A 104 4.17 -17.38 -1.18
CA ARG A 104 5.50 -17.37 -0.53
C ARG A 104 5.52 -16.51 0.73
N LYS A 105 4.58 -15.58 0.87
CA LYS A 105 4.50 -14.62 1.98
C LYS A 105 3.39 -15.00 2.96
N LEU A 106 2.30 -15.55 2.44
CA LEU A 106 1.13 -15.98 3.20
C LEU A 106 0.89 -17.46 2.95
N LYS A 107 0.58 -18.20 4.02
CA LYS A 107 0.22 -19.62 3.93
C LYS A 107 -1.09 -19.82 3.14
N HIS A 108 -2.04 -18.92 3.35
CA HIS A 108 -3.35 -18.89 2.68
C HIS A 108 -3.62 -17.46 2.22
N PRO A 109 -3.03 -17.02 1.09
CA PRO A 109 -3.25 -15.66 0.60
C PRO A 109 -4.71 -15.47 0.18
N PRO A 110 -5.31 -14.30 0.41
CA PRO A 110 -6.57 -13.95 -0.25
C PRO A 110 -6.40 -13.88 -1.77
N THR A 111 -7.51 -14.04 -2.48
CA THR A 111 -7.56 -13.81 -3.93
C THR A 111 -7.62 -12.32 -4.25
N SER A 112 -7.37 -11.95 -5.52
CA SER A 112 -7.58 -10.60 -6.01
C SER A 112 -9.03 -10.17 -5.83
N THR A 113 -10.00 -11.03 -6.18
CA THR A 113 -11.43 -10.83 -5.96
C THR A 113 -11.75 -10.51 -4.49
N GLN A 114 -11.21 -11.27 -3.53
CA GLN A 114 -11.45 -11.02 -2.10
C GLN A 114 -10.85 -9.70 -1.62
N CYS A 115 -9.66 -9.35 -2.09
CA CYS A 115 -9.04 -8.05 -1.76
C CYS A 115 -9.85 -6.87 -2.31
N LEU A 116 -10.42 -7.02 -3.51
CA LEU A 116 -11.28 -6.01 -4.13
C LEU A 116 -12.61 -5.89 -3.38
N GLU A 117 -13.26 -7.01 -3.06
CA GLU A 117 -14.51 -7.02 -2.30
C GLU A 117 -14.34 -6.36 -0.94
N PHE A 118 -13.31 -6.75 -0.19
CA PHE A 118 -13.02 -6.15 1.12
C PHE A 118 -12.93 -4.61 1.08
N LEU A 119 -12.35 -4.06 0.00
CA LEU A 119 -12.23 -2.61 -0.16
C LEU A 119 -13.51 -1.95 -0.66
N LEU A 120 -14.25 -2.60 -1.57
CA LEU A 120 -15.51 -2.08 -2.11
C LEU A 120 -16.67 -2.17 -1.10
N ASP A 121 -16.58 -3.05 -0.10
CA ASP A 121 -17.53 -3.13 1.01
C ASP A 121 -17.42 -1.93 1.98
N GLN A 122 -16.29 -1.20 1.94
CA GLN A 122 -16.09 -0.01 2.76
C GLN A 122 -16.97 1.15 2.23
N LYS A 123 -17.89 1.66 3.03
CA LYS A 123 -18.86 2.71 2.65
C LYS A 123 -18.25 3.93 1.95
N VAL A 124 -17.06 4.36 2.37
CA VAL A 124 -16.37 5.54 1.84
C VAL A 124 -15.61 5.30 0.53
N VAL A 125 -15.41 4.03 0.13
CA VAL A 125 -14.69 3.67 -1.09
C VAL A 125 -15.62 3.73 -2.28
N SER A 126 -15.37 4.67 -3.19
CA SER A 126 -16.12 4.81 -4.44
C SER A 126 -15.59 3.88 -5.54
N THR A 127 -14.29 3.59 -5.53
CA THR A 127 -13.65 2.69 -6.50
C THR A 127 -12.28 2.23 -6.02
N VAL A 128 -11.79 1.14 -6.59
CA VAL A 128 -10.47 0.56 -6.34
C VAL A 128 -9.65 0.60 -7.62
N VAL A 129 -8.36 0.94 -7.51
CA VAL A 129 -7.44 0.99 -8.65
C VAL A 129 -6.40 -0.13 -8.51
N PRO A 130 -6.72 -1.35 -8.96
CA PRO A 130 -5.77 -2.45 -9.02
C PRO A 130 -4.70 -2.20 -10.10
N GLY A 131 -3.47 -2.62 -9.81
CA GLY A 131 -2.39 -2.65 -10.78
C GLY A 131 -2.26 -4.04 -11.41
N ALA A 132 -1.91 -4.08 -12.69
CA ALA A 132 -1.59 -5.31 -13.42
C ALA A 132 -0.33 -5.10 -14.27
N LYS A 133 0.57 -6.08 -14.27
CA LYS A 133 1.81 -6.06 -15.07
C LYS A 133 1.59 -6.61 -16.49
N ASN A 134 0.64 -7.52 -16.65
CA ASN A 134 0.37 -8.20 -17.92
C ASN A 134 -1.13 -8.48 -18.08
N THR A 135 -1.50 -9.05 -19.23
CA THR A 135 -2.89 -9.37 -19.58
C THR A 135 -3.51 -10.44 -18.68
N ASP A 136 -2.72 -11.38 -18.17
CA ASP A 136 -3.22 -12.45 -17.29
C ASP A 136 -3.60 -11.89 -15.92
N GLU A 137 -2.76 -11.00 -15.36
CA GLU A 137 -3.07 -10.25 -14.13
C GLU A 137 -4.27 -9.32 -14.33
N LEU A 138 -4.40 -8.69 -15.50
CA LEU A 138 -5.58 -7.87 -15.82
C LEU A 138 -6.84 -8.73 -15.91
N ALA A 139 -6.78 -9.89 -16.56
CA ALA A 139 -7.89 -10.83 -16.63
C ALA A 139 -8.29 -11.36 -15.24
N ASP A 140 -7.31 -11.61 -14.36
CA ASP A 140 -7.56 -12.00 -12.98
C ASP A 140 -8.31 -10.92 -12.20
N VAL A 141 -7.92 -9.66 -12.34
CA VAL A 141 -8.63 -8.50 -11.77
C VAL A 141 -10.06 -8.39 -12.31
N LEU A 142 -10.24 -8.52 -13.63
CA LEU A 142 -11.54 -8.39 -14.28
C LEU A 142 -12.52 -9.51 -13.92
N ARG A 143 -12.00 -10.68 -13.50
CA ARG A 143 -12.82 -11.81 -13.02
C ARG A 143 -13.72 -11.43 -11.84
N TYR A 144 -13.39 -10.36 -11.11
CA TYR A 144 -14.24 -9.82 -10.05
C TYR A 144 -15.71 -9.65 -10.49
N PHE A 145 -15.95 -9.10 -11.70
CA PHE A 145 -17.29 -8.84 -12.22
C PHE A 145 -18.10 -10.12 -12.51
N GLU A 146 -17.41 -11.24 -12.72
CA GLU A 146 -18.00 -12.56 -13.02
C GLU A 146 -18.05 -13.47 -11.79
N SER A 147 -17.45 -13.04 -10.67
CA SER A 147 -17.32 -13.85 -9.46
C SER A 147 -18.64 -13.98 -8.69
N SER A 148 -18.93 -15.16 -8.14
CA SER A 148 -20.06 -15.39 -7.24
C SER A 148 -19.86 -14.74 -5.87
N ALA A 149 -20.93 -14.66 -5.06
CA ALA A 149 -20.84 -14.15 -3.69
C ALA A 149 -19.84 -14.96 -2.84
N GLU A 150 -19.81 -16.28 -3.01
CA GLU A 150 -18.89 -17.18 -2.30
C GLU A 150 -17.43 -16.93 -2.71
N GLN A 151 -17.18 -16.58 -3.97
CA GLN A 151 -15.83 -16.25 -4.45
C GLN A 151 -15.37 -14.87 -3.99
N ARG A 152 -16.32 -13.97 -3.67
CA ARG A 152 -16.08 -12.64 -3.12
C ARG A 152 -15.97 -12.64 -1.60
N ASP A 153 -16.45 -13.68 -0.91
CA ASP A 153 -16.37 -13.80 0.55
C ASP A 153 -14.94 -13.62 1.05
N PHE A 154 -14.75 -12.53 1.80
CA PHE A 154 -13.48 -12.10 2.37
C PHE A 154 -13.39 -12.39 3.88
N SER A 155 -14.25 -13.27 4.42
CA SER A 155 -14.19 -13.66 5.84
C SER A 155 -12.81 -14.21 6.25
N ASN A 156 -12.08 -14.84 5.32
CA ASN A 156 -10.70 -15.26 5.52
C ASN A 156 -9.75 -14.08 5.82
N ILE A 157 -9.95 -12.93 5.16
CA ILE A 157 -9.18 -11.70 5.41
C ILE A 157 -9.42 -11.19 6.83
N LEU A 158 -10.67 -11.21 7.29
CA LEU A 158 -11.02 -10.76 8.65
C LEU A 158 -10.47 -11.69 9.74
N ALA A 159 -10.40 -13.00 9.44
CA ALA A 159 -9.85 -14.00 10.36
C ALA A 159 -8.31 -14.01 10.43
N MET A 160 -7.62 -13.30 9.52
CA MET A 160 -6.16 -13.22 9.50
C MET A 160 -5.66 -12.26 10.60
N ASN A 161 -4.94 -12.82 11.57
CA ASN A 161 -4.42 -12.09 12.72
C ASN A 161 -2.94 -11.68 12.58
N ASP A 162 -2.25 -12.12 11.53
CA ASP A 162 -0.82 -11.87 11.34
C ASP A 162 -0.54 -11.28 9.95
N TRP A 163 -0.50 -9.95 9.91
CA TRP A 163 -0.17 -9.17 8.72
C TRP A 163 1.25 -8.62 8.86
N ASP A 164 2.29 -9.47 8.74
CA ASP A 164 3.68 -8.98 8.71
C ASP A 164 4.06 -8.38 7.34
N LEU A 165 3.42 -7.27 7.01
CA LEU A 165 3.81 -6.41 5.90
C LEU A 165 5.11 -5.64 6.18
N GLY A 166 5.56 -5.64 7.44
CA GLY A 166 6.76 -4.93 7.88
C GLY A 166 7.93 -5.30 6.98
N LYS A 167 8.47 -4.31 6.25
CA LYS A 167 9.60 -4.40 5.29
C LYS A 167 9.22 -4.60 3.81
N SER A 168 7.95 -4.74 3.44
CA SER A 168 7.57 -4.86 2.02
C SER A 168 7.45 -3.49 1.34
N CYS A 169 8.20 -3.28 0.26
CA CYS A 169 8.16 -2.03 -0.50
C CYS A 169 6.91 -1.95 -1.38
N MET A 170 6.25 -0.80 -1.37
CA MET A 170 5.08 -0.51 -2.21
C MET A 170 5.40 0.24 -3.51
N TYR A 171 6.70 0.36 -3.85
CA TYR A 171 7.22 1.01 -5.07
C TYR A 171 6.67 2.44 -5.33
N CYS A 172 6.38 3.18 -4.27
CA CYS A 172 5.67 4.47 -4.32
C CYS A 172 6.56 5.70 -4.51
N ASN A 173 7.88 5.51 -4.62
CA ASN A 173 8.88 6.57 -4.82
C ASN A 173 8.94 7.70 -3.77
N HIS A 174 8.28 7.58 -2.61
CA HIS A 174 8.41 8.56 -1.51
C HIS A 174 9.85 8.67 -0.97
N CYS A 175 10.66 7.65 -1.19
CA CYS A 175 12.08 7.64 -0.88
C CYS A 175 12.91 8.65 -1.71
N LEU A 176 12.37 9.21 -2.79
CA LEU A 176 13.03 10.20 -3.66
C LEU A 176 12.83 11.64 -3.17
N PRO A 177 13.67 12.61 -3.61
CA PRO A 177 14.88 12.43 -4.42
C PRO A 177 16.05 11.82 -3.62
N CYS A 178 16.84 10.96 -4.27
CA CYS A 178 18.11 10.49 -3.73
C CYS A 178 19.19 11.56 -4.01
N PRO A 179 20.05 11.94 -3.04
CA PRO A 179 21.09 12.94 -3.26
C PRO A 179 22.15 12.51 -4.29
N VAL A 180 22.25 11.22 -4.59
CA VAL A 180 23.11 10.65 -5.64
C VAL A 180 22.29 10.10 -6.81
N SER A 181 21.05 10.56 -6.98
CA SER A 181 20.20 10.27 -8.15
C SER A 181 19.88 8.79 -8.39
N ILE A 182 19.98 7.92 -7.38
CA ILE A 182 19.49 6.54 -7.49
C ILE A 182 17.97 6.56 -7.61
N ASN A 183 17.44 5.88 -8.62
CA ASN A 183 16.02 5.55 -8.68
C ASN A 183 15.73 4.39 -7.70
N ILE A 184 15.54 4.75 -6.43
CA ILE A 184 15.43 3.80 -5.31
C ILE A 184 14.23 2.86 -5.50
N GLY A 185 13.06 3.37 -5.88
CA GLY A 185 11.87 2.54 -6.03
C GLY A 185 12.03 1.49 -7.13
N GLU A 186 12.56 1.89 -8.28
CA GLU A 186 12.85 0.97 -9.39
C GLU A 186 13.94 -0.04 -9.03
N THR A 187 14.98 0.40 -8.33
CA THR A 187 16.06 -0.48 -7.85
C THR A 187 15.51 -1.55 -6.91
N ILE A 188 14.63 -1.18 -5.97
CA ILE A 188 13.97 -2.15 -5.07
C ILE A 188 13.06 -3.09 -5.86
N ARG A 189 12.30 -2.59 -6.83
CA ARG A 189 11.45 -3.42 -7.70
C ARG A 189 12.25 -4.50 -8.44
N LEU A 190 13.41 -4.13 -9.00
CA LEU A 190 14.29 -5.06 -9.69
C LEU A 190 14.96 -6.05 -8.73
N LEU A 191 15.36 -5.60 -7.55
CA LEU A 191 15.84 -6.48 -6.47
C LEU A 191 14.78 -7.52 -6.09
N ASP A 192 13.53 -7.10 -5.85
CA ASP A 192 12.44 -8.01 -5.50
C ASP A 192 12.17 -9.04 -6.61
N GLN A 193 12.22 -8.63 -7.87
CA GLN A 193 12.14 -9.56 -9.00
C GLN A 193 13.32 -10.53 -9.03
N GLY A 194 14.54 -10.04 -8.83
CA GLY A 194 15.75 -10.86 -8.83
C GLY A 194 15.79 -11.88 -7.69
N LEU A 195 15.31 -11.51 -6.50
CA LEU A 195 15.19 -12.41 -5.35
C LEU A 195 14.15 -13.53 -5.59
N GLN A 196 13.13 -13.27 -6.39
CA GLN A 196 12.19 -14.31 -6.80
C GLN A 196 12.77 -15.24 -7.86
N LYS A 197 13.36 -14.65 -8.92
CA LYS A 197 14.05 -15.36 -9.99
C LYS A 197 14.95 -14.38 -10.74
N LEU A 198 16.26 -14.56 -10.63
CA LEU A 198 17.22 -13.70 -11.32
C LEU A 198 17.37 -14.10 -12.80
N THR A 199 16.55 -13.50 -13.67
CA THR A 199 16.59 -13.72 -15.12
C THR A 199 17.57 -12.77 -15.82
N GLY A 200 17.92 -13.07 -17.09
CA GLY A 200 18.70 -12.17 -17.93
C GLY A 200 18.04 -10.80 -18.09
N GLU A 201 16.73 -10.77 -18.31
CA GLU A 201 15.93 -9.55 -18.44
C GLU A 201 16.03 -8.64 -17.20
N VAL A 202 15.94 -9.21 -15.99
CA VAL A 202 16.05 -8.44 -14.74
C VAL A 202 17.46 -7.86 -14.58
N LYS A 203 18.50 -8.64 -14.91
CA LYS A 203 19.89 -8.15 -14.92
C LYS A 203 20.08 -7.01 -15.92
N ASP A 204 19.54 -7.15 -17.13
CA ASP A 204 19.64 -6.12 -18.17
C ASP A 204 18.86 -4.86 -17.81
N ALA A 205 17.68 -4.99 -17.21
CA ALA A 205 16.93 -3.87 -16.68
C ALA A 205 17.72 -3.13 -15.58
N TYR A 206 18.38 -3.85 -14.67
CA TYR A 206 19.23 -3.23 -13.65
C TYR A 206 20.44 -2.51 -14.25
N ARG A 207 21.10 -3.09 -15.26
CA ARG A 207 22.24 -2.45 -15.96
C ARG A 207 21.86 -1.12 -16.61
N LYS A 208 20.62 -1.01 -17.10
CA LYS A 208 20.07 0.20 -17.73
C LYS A 208 19.76 1.33 -16.75
N LEU A 209 19.75 1.08 -15.44
CA LEU A 209 19.62 2.14 -14.46
C LEU A 209 20.78 3.13 -14.60
N GLU A 210 20.47 4.43 -14.60
CA GLU A 210 21.48 5.49 -14.70
C GLU A 210 22.50 5.39 -13.55
N VAL A 211 21.99 5.44 -12.32
CA VAL A 211 22.78 5.26 -11.10
C VAL A 211 22.38 3.95 -10.41
N LYS A 212 23.38 3.11 -10.11
CA LYS A 212 23.21 1.76 -9.56
C LYS A 212 23.22 1.80 -8.03
N ALA A 213 22.67 0.77 -7.40
CA ALA A 213 22.58 0.68 -5.95
C ALA A 213 23.94 0.78 -5.23
N GLY A 214 25.02 0.36 -5.90
CA GLY A 214 26.39 0.44 -5.41
C GLY A 214 26.90 1.86 -5.13
N GLN A 215 26.24 2.90 -5.68
CA GLN A 215 26.58 4.31 -5.45
C GLN A 215 25.89 4.88 -4.19
N CYS A 216 25.13 4.07 -3.44
CA CYS A 216 24.44 4.53 -2.24
C CYS A 216 25.45 5.00 -1.17
N ILE A 217 25.33 6.25 -0.74
CA ILE A 217 26.15 6.87 0.32
C ILE A 217 25.56 6.70 1.73
N SER A 218 24.51 5.90 1.89
CA SER A 218 23.88 5.61 3.20
C SER A 218 23.44 6.85 4.00
N CYS A 219 22.98 7.90 3.33
CA CYS A 219 22.60 9.18 3.97
C CYS A 219 21.35 9.13 4.86
N GLY A 220 20.53 8.07 4.79
CA GLY A 220 19.32 7.91 5.60
C GLY A 220 18.09 8.73 5.17
N ALA A 221 18.22 9.65 4.21
CA ALA A 221 17.10 10.51 3.78
C ALA A 221 15.88 9.71 3.31
N CYS A 222 16.11 8.63 2.56
CA CYS A 222 15.05 7.75 2.05
C CYS A 222 14.30 6.97 3.14
N VAL A 223 14.97 6.63 4.25
CA VAL A 223 14.36 5.91 5.38
C VAL A 223 13.35 6.83 6.07
N LYS A 224 13.76 8.09 6.34
CA LYS A 224 12.90 9.09 6.99
C LYS A 224 11.64 9.43 6.21
N ARG A 225 11.67 9.26 4.88
CA ARG A 225 10.53 9.55 4.00
C ARG A 225 9.61 8.38 3.74
N CYS A 226 9.98 7.15 4.13
CA CYS A 226 9.15 6.00 3.81
C CYS A 226 7.89 5.97 4.68
N PRO A 227 6.67 6.06 4.09
CA PRO A 227 5.43 6.00 4.87
C PRO A 227 5.11 4.58 5.37
N PHE A 228 5.87 3.58 4.94
CA PHE A 228 5.66 2.16 5.29
C PHE A 228 6.79 1.60 6.17
N GLY A 229 7.68 2.45 6.69
CA GLY A 229 8.75 2.02 7.61
C GLY A 229 9.79 1.06 7.00
N ILE A 230 9.86 0.93 5.67
CA ILE A 230 10.92 0.13 5.04
C ILE A 230 12.28 0.83 5.23
N ASN A 231 13.37 0.08 5.13
CA ASN A 231 14.72 0.63 5.10
C ASN A 231 15.29 0.56 3.67
N PRO A 232 15.13 1.60 2.83
CA PRO A 232 15.65 1.55 1.46
C PRO A 232 17.17 1.43 1.40
N MET A 233 17.92 1.87 2.42
CA MET A 233 19.39 1.74 2.42
C MET A 233 19.82 0.28 2.46
N GLN A 234 19.20 -0.52 3.34
CA GLN A 234 19.46 -1.96 3.39
C GLN A 234 19.16 -2.60 2.03
N ARG A 235 18.07 -2.18 1.39
CA ARG A 235 17.70 -2.68 0.06
C ARG A 235 18.70 -2.29 -1.03
N MET A 236 19.36 -1.13 -0.92
CA MET A 236 20.46 -0.78 -1.84
C MET A 236 21.66 -1.70 -1.66
N TYR A 237 22.00 -2.06 -0.41
CA TYR A 237 23.05 -3.03 -0.11
C TYR A 237 22.71 -4.41 -0.70
N ASP A 238 21.48 -4.88 -0.47
CA ASP A 238 21.00 -6.17 -1.00
C ASP A 238 21.03 -6.20 -2.54
N ALA A 239 20.65 -5.09 -3.20
CA ALA A 239 20.72 -4.95 -4.64
C ALA A 239 22.16 -4.99 -5.16
N LYS A 240 23.08 -4.27 -4.51
CA LYS A 240 24.51 -4.34 -4.83
C LYS A 240 25.03 -5.77 -4.75
N ALA A 241 24.68 -6.50 -3.69
CA ALA A 241 25.09 -7.89 -3.49
C ALA A 241 24.52 -8.83 -4.55
N LEU A 242 23.23 -8.71 -4.89
CA LEU A 242 22.57 -9.58 -5.85
C LEU A 242 23.04 -9.36 -7.30
N PHE A 243 23.25 -8.10 -7.68
CA PHE A 243 23.58 -7.75 -9.06
C PHE A 243 25.09 -7.70 -9.33
N GLY A 244 25.94 -7.71 -8.29
CA GLY A 244 27.40 -7.80 -8.43
C GLY A 244 28.04 -6.59 -9.12
N MET A 245 27.40 -5.41 -9.02
CA MET A 245 27.81 -4.15 -9.65
C MET A 245 27.66 -2.97 -8.68
#